data_AF-A0A1V5MRP2-F1
#
_entry.id   AF-A0A1V5MRP2-F1
#
_cell.length_a   1.000
_cell.length_b   1.000
_cell.length_c   1.000
_cell.angle_alpha   90.00
_cell.angle_beta   90.00
_cell.angle_gamma   90.00
#
_symmetry.space_group_name_H-M   'P 1'
#
loop_
_entity.id
_entity.type
_entity.pdbx_description
1 polymer ?
#
loop_
_entity_poly.entity_id
_entity_poly.type
_entity_poly.pdbx_seq_one_letter_code
_entity_poly.pdbx_strand_id
1 'polypeptide(L)' 'MRSKPKRESYRTRIKKAAKALPYEKRVEIMELLKKGVTIGKVAEKTGCDTDVILGTLELNIAKKTIISLSKTVI' A
#
# COMPACT_ATOMS: atom_id res chain seq x y z
N MET A 1 4.27 33.27 -17.07
CA MET A 1 4.64 32.71 -15.74
C MET A 1 4.67 31.18 -15.84
N ARG A 2 5.84 30.53 -15.74
CA ARG A 2 5.90 29.06 -15.62
C ARG A 2 5.61 28.69 -14.17
N SER A 3 4.45 28.10 -13.90
CA SER A 3 4.11 27.55 -12.58
C SER A 3 5.21 26.57 -12.17
N LYS A 4 5.78 26.75 -10.97
CA LYS A 4 6.75 25.78 -10.42
C LYS A 4 6.07 24.41 -10.39
N PRO A 5 6.74 23.32 -10.82
CA PRO A 5 6.15 21.99 -10.76
C PRO A 5 5.78 21.71 -9.31
N LYS A 6 4.53 21.31 -9.08
CA LYS A 6 4.00 20.97 -7.77
C LYS A 6 4.88 19.83 -7.24
N ARG A 7 5.74 20.09 -6.24
CA ARG A 7 6.59 19.04 -5.64
C ARG A 7 5.66 17.95 -5.12
N GLU A 8 5.66 16.81 -5.80
CA GLU A 8 4.85 15.68 -5.38
C GLU A 8 5.39 15.17 -4.03
N SER A 9 4.51 15.09 -3.04
CA SER A 9 4.90 14.63 -1.71
C SER A 9 5.39 13.18 -1.76
N TYR A 10 6.34 12.85 -0.91
CA TYR A 10 6.88 11.49 -0.76
C TYR A 10 5.76 10.45 -0.59
N ARG A 11 4.76 10.76 0.25
CA ARG A 11 3.60 9.90 0.48
C ARG A 11 2.77 9.67 -0.78
N THR A 12 2.63 10.68 -1.63
CA THR A 12 1.89 10.56 -2.89
C THR A 12 2.63 9.63 -3.86
N ARG A 13 3.97 9.74 -3.94
CA ARG A 13 4.81 8.84 -4.76
C ARG A 13 4.67 7.38 -4.32
N ILE A 14 4.73 7.13 -3.01
CA ILE A 14 4.56 5.78 -2.44
C ILE A 14 3.18 5.21 -2.78
N LYS A 15 2.11 5.99 -2.60
CA LYS A 15 0.74 5.54 -2.93
C LYS A 15 0.58 5.23 -4.41
N LYS A 16 1.23 5.99 -5.28
CA LYS A 16 1.22 5.75 -6.73
C LYS A 16 1.97 4.46 -7.08
N ALA A 17 3.15 4.25 -6.51
CA ALA A 17 3.92 3.01 -6.69
C ALA A 17 3.15 1.78 -6.17
N ALA A 18 2.53 1.87 -5.00
CA ALA A 18 1.73 0.79 -4.44
C ALA A 18 0.49 0.45 -5.30
N LYS A 19 -0.12 1.45 -5.95
CA LYS A 19 -1.21 1.22 -6.92
C LYS A 19 -0.73 0.62 -8.23
N ALA A 20 0.50 0.94 -8.66
CA ALA A 20 1.11 0.41 -9.87
C ALA A 20 1.53 -1.05 -9.74
N LEU A 21 1.69 -1.58 -8.53
CA LEU A 21 1.97 -3.00 -8.32
C LEU A 21 0.87 -3.90 -8.93
N PRO A 22 1.24 -5.03 -9.54
CA PRO A 22 0.29 -6.05 -9.96
C PRO A 22 -0.60 -6.51 -8.81
N TYR A 23 -1.84 -6.90 -9.12
CA TYR A 23 -2.77 -7.39 -8.10
C TYR A 23 -2.21 -8.60 -7.34
N GLU A 24 -1.62 -9.56 -8.05
CA GLU A 24 -1.02 -10.77 -7.48
C GLU A 24 0.06 -10.44 -6.44
N LYS A 25 0.98 -9.52 -6.79
CA LYS A 25 2.01 -9.02 -5.87
C LYS A 25 1.41 -8.39 -4.62
N ARG A 26 0.35 -7.58 -4.76
CA ARG A 26 -0.33 -6.99 -3.60
C ARG A 26 -0.99 -8.04 -2.72
N VAL A 27 -1.58 -9.09 -3.30
CA VAL A 27 -2.15 -10.20 -2.54
C VAL A 27 -1.07 -10.94 -1.77
N GLU A 28 0.03 -11.29 -2.43
CA GLU A 28 1.18 -11.96 -1.82
C GLU A 28 1.75 -11.18 -0.62
N ILE A 29 1.98 -9.87 -0.80
CA ILE A 29 2.42 -8.97 0.27
C ILE A 29 1.44 -9.03 1.45
N MET A 30 0.14 -8.92 1.18
CA MET A 30 -0.89 -8.94 2.21
C MET A 30 -0.98 -10.29 2.94
N GLU A 31 -0.80 -11.41 2.25
CA GLU A 31 -0.80 -12.73 2.86
C GLU A 31 0.43 -12.95 3.76
N LEU A 32 1.60 -12.50 3.32
CA LEU A 32 2.83 -12.58 4.11
C LEU A 32 2.71 -11.72 5.38
N LEU A 33 2.16 -10.51 5.26
CA LEU A 33 1.90 -9.64 6.41
C LEU A 33 0.87 -10.25 7.37
N LYS A 34 -0.20 -10.88 6.86
CA LYS A 34 -1.17 -11.61 7.69
C LYS A 34 -0.55 -12.78 8.46
N LYS A 35 0.45 -13.44 7.87
CA LYS A 35 1.22 -14.51 8.52
C LYS A 35 2.20 -13.99 9.58
N GLY A 36 2.26 -12.68 9.82
CA GLY A 36 3.17 -12.07 10.79
C GLY A 36 4.60 -11.92 10.29
N VAL A 37 4.84 -12.05 8.98
CA VAL A 37 6.17 -11.83 8.41
C VAL A 37 6.52 -10.35 8.48
N THR A 38 7.69 -10.04 9.01
CA THR A 38 8.21 -8.67 9.10
C THR A 38 8.38 -8.05 7.72
N ILE A 39 8.12 -6.73 7.59
CA ILE A 39 8.19 -5.99 6.33
C ILE A 39 9.52 -6.21 5.58
N GLY A 40 10.67 -6.24 6.30
CA GLY A 40 11.97 -6.51 5.69
C GLY A 40 12.03 -7.86 4.95
N LYS A 41 11.61 -8.95 5.61
CA LYS A 41 11.52 -10.27 4.97
C LYS A 41 10.48 -10.34 3.86
N VAL A 42 9.40 -9.54 3.94
CA VAL A 42 8.43 -9.44 2.84
C VAL A 42 9.06 -8.74 1.63
N ALA A 43 9.84 -7.69 1.85
CA ALA A 43 10.58 -7.00 0.80
C ALA A 43 11.57 -7.94 0.10
N GLU A 44 12.33 -8.73 0.88
CA GLU A 44 13.25 -9.73 0.33
C GLU A 44 12.54 -10.80 -0.50
N LYS A 45 11.39 -11.31 -0.04
CA LYS A 45 10.63 -12.33 -0.76
C LYS A 45 9.93 -11.81 -2.01
N THR A 46 9.35 -10.62 -1.92
CA THR A 46 8.53 -10.07 -3.00
C THR A 46 9.34 -9.21 -3.98
N GLY A 47 10.58 -8.84 -3.64
CA GLY A 47 11.42 -7.93 -4.39
C GLY A 47 10.88 -6.48 -4.42
N CYS A 48 9.98 -6.14 -3.50
CA CYS A 48 9.35 -4.83 -3.43
C CYS A 48 10.01 -3.95 -2.36
N ASP A 49 10.14 -2.65 -2.64
CA ASP A 49 10.60 -1.69 -1.64
C ASP A 49 9.68 -1.69 -0.40
N THR A 50 10.30 -1.53 0.78
CA THR A 50 9.61 -1.48 2.07
C THR A 50 8.57 -0.36 2.13
N ASP A 51 8.88 0.79 1.53
CA ASP A 51 7.95 1.91 1.39
C ASP A 51 6.70 1.55 0.59
N VAL A 52 6.86 0.78 -0.49
CA VAL A 52 5.75 0.35 -1.36
C VAL A 52 4.88 -0.68 -0.65
N ILE A 53 5.48 -1.57 0.15
CA ILE A 53 4.77 -2.51 1.03
C ILE A 53 3.94 -1.74 2.06
N LEU A 54 4.52 -0.72 2.70
CA LEU A 54 3.82 0.15 3.63
C LEU A 54 2.65 0.89 2.96
N GLY A 55 2.88 1.41 1.74
CA GLY A 55 1.83 2.03 0.93
C GLY A 55 0.69 1.07 0.58
N THR A 56 1.01 -0.19 0.30
CA THR A 56 0.03 -1.24 0.02
C THR A 56 -0.83 -1.55 1.25
N LEU A 57 -0.19 -1.59 2.44
CA LEU A 57 -0.88 -1.75 3.70
C LEU A 57 -1.82 -0.57 4.00
N GLU A 58 -1.35 0.67 3.83
CA GLU A 58 -2.18 1.88 4.00
C GLU A 58 -3.43 1.85 3.09
N LEU A 59 -3.27 1.46 1.83
CA LEU A 59 -4.37 1.35 0.87
C LEU A 59 -5.38 0.28 1.27
N ASN A 60 -4.93 -0.83 1.87
CA ASN A 60 -5.82 -1.91 2.28
C ASN A 60 -6.55 -1.60 3.59
N ILE A 61 -5.88 -0.94 4.55
CA ILE A 61 -6.51 -0.45 5.77
C ILE A 61 -7.66 0.50 5.39
N ALA A 62 -7.42 1.48 4.52
CA ALA A 62 -8.45 2.41 4.07
C ALA A 62 -9.69 1.70 3.47
N LYS A 63 -9.50 0.59 2.73
CA LYS A 63 -10.61 -0.20 2.19
C LYS A 63 -11.35 -1.01 3.25
N LYS A 64 -10.63 -1.58 4.22
CA LYS A 64 -11.24 -2.31 5.34
C LYS A 64 -12.05 -1.40 6.25
N THR A 65 -11.59 -0.18 6.53
CA THR A 65 -12.33 0.80 7.33
C THR A 65 -13.64 1.20 6.65
N ILE A 66 -13.65 1.32 5.32
CA ILE A 66 -14.87 1.59 4.55
C ILE A 66 -15.85 0.41 4.65
N ILE A 67 -15.38 -0.83 4.52
CA ILE A 67 -16.23 -2.02 4.62
C ILE A 67 -16.78 -2.21 6.05
N SER A 68 -16.00 -1.92 7.10
CA SER A 68 -16.50 -2.00 8.47
C SER A 68 -17.55 -0.94 8.76
N LEU A 69 -17.36 0.30 8.29
CA LEU A 69 -18.36 1.37 8.42
C LEU A 69 -19.65 1.09 7.62
N SER A 70 -19.54 0.35 6.51
CA SER A 70 -20.69 -0.04 5.69
C SER A 70 -21.54 -1.17 6.30
N LYS A 71 -20.98 -1.93 7.26
CA LYS A 71 -21.68 -3.05 7.92
C LYS A 71 -22.30 -2.69 9.28
N THR A 72 -22.03 -1.48 9.80
CA THR A 72 -22.60 -0.98 11.07
C THR A 72 -23.88 -0.17 10.86
N VAL A 73 -24.42 -0.16 9.64
CA VAL A 73 -25.75 0.38 9.33
C VAL A 73 -26.62 -0.79 8.86
N ILE A 74 -27.24 -1.49 9.81
CA ILE A 74 -28.53 -2.22 9.78
C ILE A 74 -28.75 -2.76 11.20
#